data_AF-A0A2U7NA89-F1
#
_entry.id   AF-A0A2U7NA89-F1
#
_cell.length_a   1.000
_cell.length_b   1.000
_cell.length_c   1.000
_cell.angle_alpha   90.00
_cell.angle_beta   90.00
_cell.angle_gamma   90.00
#
_symmetry.space_group_name_H-M   'P 1'
#
loop_
_entity.id
_entity.type
_entity.pdbx_description
1 polymer ?
#
loop_
_entity_poly.entity_id
_entity_poly.type
_entity_poly.pdbx_seq_one_letter_code
_entity_poly.pdbx_strand_id
1 'polypeptide(L)'
;YGHATTGEAFSFMTWLTAVKGKISGNWADYQNAWNKTEQYMIPSAQDQPGFSTYNPSSPADYAPEADLPSSYPTNGDANFPTGIDPTWNELKSAYGSTLYQMHWLMDVDNWYG
;
A
#
# COMPACT_ATOMS: atom_id res chain seq x y z
N TYR A 1 1.84 -3.77 19.08
CA TYR A 1 0.74 -3.08 19.79
C TYR A 1 -0.58 -3.55 19.20
N GLY A 2 -1.60 -3.82 20.02
CA GLY A 2 -2.82 -4.55 19.59
C GLY A 2 -3.88 -3.71 18.87
N HIS A 3 -3.85 -2.38 19.00
CA HIS A 3 -4.71 -1.49 18.21
C HIS A 3 -4.00 -0.91 16.98
N ALA A 4 -2.81 -1.43 16.63
CA ALA A 4 -2.36 -1.32 15.26
C ALA A 4 -3.22 -2.26 14.39
N THR A 5 -3.44 -1.89 13.14
CA THR A 5 -4.19 -2.69 12.17
C THR A 5 -3.36 -2.88 10.90
N THR A 6 -3.80 -3.75 10.00
CA THR A 6 -3.05 -4.14 8.81
C THR A 6 -3.92 -4.14 7.56
N GLY A 7 -3.29 -4.07 6.38
CA GLY A 7 -3.98 -4.34 5.11
C GLY A 7 -4.63 -5.73 5.10
N GLU A 8 -4.06 -6.68 5.84
CA GLU A 8 -4.67 -7.98 6.10
C GLU A 8 -5.99 -7.88 6.89
N ALA A 9 -6.03 -7.13 8.00
CA ALA A 9 -7.27 -6.95 8.77
C ALA A 9 -8.39 -6.31 7.92
N PHE A 10 -8.06 -5.35 7.06
CA PHE A 10 -9.02 -4.76 6.12
C PHE A 10 -9.49 -5.74 5.05
N SER A 11 -8.61 -6.60 4.51
CA SER A 11 -9.01 -7.63 3.55
C SER A 11 -9.96 -8.66 4.18
N PHE A 12 -9.72 -9.05 5.44
CA PHE A 12 -10.63 -9.90 6.20
C PHE A 12 -11.96 -9.21 6.52
N MET A 13 -11.97 -7.91 6.83
CA MET A 13 -13.20 -7.13 7.02
C MET A 13 -14.05 -7.11 5.74
N THR A 14 -13.44 -6.86 4.58
CA THR A 14 -14.11 -6.91 3.28
C THR A 14 -14.65 -8.32 2.99
N TRP A 15 -13.85 -9.36 3.27
CA TRP A 15 -14.29 -10.73 3.03
C TRP A 15 -15.46 -11.15 3.93
N LEU A 16 -15.39 -10.85 5.23
CA LEU A 16 -16.45 -11.16 6.19
C LEU A 16 -17.77 -10.48 5.80
N THR A 17 -17.71 -9.20 5.42
CA THR A 17 -18.90 -8.44 5.00
C THR A 17 -19.43 -8.91 3.64
N ALA A 18 -18.58 -9.41 2.75
CA ALA A 18 -19.02 -10.08 1.52
C ALA A 18 -19.77 -11.40 1.81
N VAL A 19 -19.28 -12.22 2.75
CA VAL A 19 -19.97 -13.45 3.18
C VAL A 19 -21.33 -13.12 3.80
N LYS A 20 -21.38 -12.09 4.66
CA LYS A 20 -22.65 -11.58 5.21
C LYS A 20 -23.60 -11.11 4.12
N GLY A 21 -23.11 -10.39 3.12
CA GLY A 21 -23.89 -9.92 1.98
C GLY A 21 -24.47 -11.07 1.16
N LYS A 22 -23.66 -12.11 0.89
CA LYS A 22 -24.11 -13.32 0.20
C LYS A 22 -25.23 -14.06 0.94
N ILE A 23 -25.14 -14.17 2.28
CA ILE A 23 -26.13 -14.89 3.09
C ILE A 23 -27.43 -14.09 3.25
N SER A 24 -27.31 -12.79 3.52
CA SER A 24 -28.45 -11.94 3.88
C SER A 24 -29.12 -11.23 2.69
N GLY A 25 -28.43 -11.11 1.56
CA GLY A 25 -28.84 -10.26 0.43
C GLY A 25 -28.60 -8.75 0.66
N ASN A 26 -28.13 -8.33 1.84
CA ASN A 26 -27.84 -6.94 2.15
C ASN A 26 -26.35 -6.63 2.05
N TRP A 27 -25.97 -5.73 1.15
CA TRP A 27 -24.58 -5.38 0.82
C TRP A 27 -24.09 -4.08 1.45
N ALA A 28 -24.86 -3.46 2.37
CA ALA A 28 -24.48 -2.20 2.99
C ALA A 28 -23.16 -2.30 3.77
N ASP A 29 -22.94 -3.40 4.51
CA ASP A 29 -21.71 -3.59 5.28
C ASP A 29 -20.48 -3.81 4.39
N TYR A 30 -20.66 -4.46 3.24
CA TYR A 30 -19.59 -4.64 2.26
C TYR A 30 -19.14 -3.30 1.69
N GLN A 31 -20.10 -2.46 1.29
CA GLN A 31 -19.81 -1.10 0.83
C GLN A 31 -19.11 -0.28 1.92
N ASN A 32 -19.57 -0.35 3.17
CA ASN A 32 -18.94 0.33 4.29
C ASN A 32 -17.51 -0.18 4.56
N ALA A 33 -17.27 -1.49 4.46
CA ALA A 33 -15.94 -2.06 4.62
C ALA A 33 -14.99 -1.52 3.55
N TRP A 34 -15.41 -1.49 2.28
CA TRP A 34 -14.58 -0.94 1.20
C TRP A 34 -14.34 0.56 1.35
N ASN A 35 -15.37 1.34 1.68
CA ASN A 35 -15.23 2.78 1.93
C ASN A 35 -14.20 3.06 3.03
N LYS A 36 -14.16 2.25 4.09
CA LYS A 36 -13.13 2.36 5.14
C LYS A 36 -11.75 1.99 4.61
N THR A 37 -11.63 0.95 3.79
CA THR A 37 -10.37 0.58 3.14
C THR A 37 -9.81 1.75 2.32
N GLU A 38 -10.64 2.36 1.47
CA GLU A 38 -10.23 3.52 0.68
C GLU A 38 -9.87 4.73 1.54
N GLN A 39 -10.67 5.02 2.57
CA GLN A 39 -10.48 6.19 3.40
C GLN A 39 -9.19 6.13 4.24
N TYR A 40 -8.84 4.95 4.74
CA TYR A 40 -7.80 4.84 5.76
C TYR A 40 -6.56 4.08 5.26
N MET A 41 -6.71 3.00 4.51
CA MET A 41 -5.59 2.13 4.17
C MET A 41 -4.95 2.41 2.82
N ILE A 42 -5.70 2.98 1.87
CA ILE A 42 -5.17 3.37 0.56
C ILE A 42 -4.72 4.84 0.64
N PRO A 43 -3.42 5.14 0.56
CA PRO A 43 -2.94 6.51 0.66
C PRO A 43 -3.55 7.40 -0.44
N SER A 44 -4.04 8.58 -0.09
CA SER A 44 -4.55 9.55 -1.07
C SER A 44 -3.40 10.21 -1.84
N ALA A 45 -3.72 11.08 -2.80
CA ALA A 45 -2.70 11.89 -3.47
C ALA A 45 -1.92 12.79 -2.50
N GLN A 46 -2.54 13.21 -1.39
CA GLN A 46 -1.88 14.03 -0.35
C GLN A 46 -0.86 13.23 0.46
N ASP A 47 -1.11 11.92 0.62
CA ASP A 47 -0.25 10.99 1.34
C ASP A 47 0.87 10.40 0.44
N GLN A 48 0.80 10.66 -0.87
CA GLN A 48 1.79 10.23 -1.87
C GLN A 48 2.41 11.44 -2.64
N PRO A 49 2.95 12.46 -1.94
CA PRO A 49 3.49 13.63 -2.62
C PRO A 49 4.67 13.25 -3.52
N GLY A 50 4.66 13.74 -4.76
CA GLY A 50 5.75 13.51 -5.73
C GLY A 50 5.68 12.20 -6.51
N PHE A 51 4.69 11.33 -6.28
CA PHE A 51 4.57 10.06 -7.04
C PHE A 51 4.46 10.27 -8.57
N SER A 52 3.99 11.45 -8.99
CA SER A 52 3.95 11.86 -10.40
C SER A 52 5.31 11.99 -11.07
N THR A 53 6.41 12.13 -10.31
CA THR A 53 7.78 12.25 -10.81
C THR A 53 8.49 10.90 -10.95
N TYR A 54 7.80 9.78 -10.68
CA TYR A 54 8.38 8.45 -10.83
C TYR A 54 8.92 8.21 -12.25
N ASN A 55 10.13 7.65 -12.32
CA ASN A 55 10.82 7.31 -13.56
C ASN A 55 10.87 5.79 -13.76
N PRO A 56 10.08 5.20 -14.68
CA PRO A 56 10.08 3.74 -14.88
C PRO A 56 11.39 3.19 -15.43
N SER A 57 12.24 4.04 -16.04
CA SER A 57 13.57 3.63 -16.52
C SER A 57 14.65 3.65 -15.42
N SER A 58 14.31 4.16 -14.24
CA SER A 58 15.18 4.22 -13.05
C SER A 58 14.31 4.06 -11.80
N PRO A 59 13.73 2.85 -11.58
CA PRO A 59 12.63 2.66 -10.64
C PRO A 59 13.04 2.78 -9.16
N ALA A 60 14.30 2.48 -8.82
CA ALA A 60 14.86 2.56 -7.48
C ALA A 60 16.39 2.51 -7.53
N ASP A 61 17.06 2.89 -6.45
CA ASP A 61 18.48 2.58 -6.22
C ASP A 61 18.59 1.25 -5.45
N TYR A 62 19.60 0.44 -5.78
CA TYR A 62 19.84 -0.81 -5.08
C TYR A 62 20.36 -0.56 -3.65
N ALA A 63 19.87 -1.34 -2.69
CA ALA A 63 20.51 -1.53 -1.40
C ALA A 63 20.40 -3.01 -1.01
N PRO A 64 21.48 -3.67 -0.55
CA PRO A 64 21.41 -5.06 -0.16
C PRO A 64 20.59 -5.23 1.12
N GLU A 65 19.88 -6.36 1.21
CA GLU A 65 19.42 -6.87 2.50
C GLU A 65 20.62 -7.38 3.32
N ALA A 66 20.47 -7.44 4.64
CA ALA A 66 21.47 -8.03 5.52
C ALA A 66 20.86 -9.09 6.44
N ASP A 67 21.64 -10.11 6.77
CA ASP A 67 21.19 -11.26 7.55
C ASP A 67 20.73 -10.91 8.97
N LEU A 68 21.29 -9.82 9.54
CA LEU A 68 21.04 -9.40 10.92
C LEU A 68 20.66 -7.92 11.00
N PRO A 69 19.75 -7.52 11.91
CA PRO A 69 19.42 -6.11 12.14
C PRO A 69 20.63 -5.24 12.51
N SER A 70 21.60 -5.79 13.24
CA SER A 70 22.83 -5.08 13.63
C SER A 70 23.73 -4.71 12.45
N SER A 71 23.48 -5.30 11.28
CA SER A 71 24.21 -5.00 10.05
C SER A 71 23.58 -3.85 9.25
N TYR A 72 22.46 -3.29 9.72
CA TYR A 72 21.85 -2.09 9.15
C TYR A 72 22.37 -0.80 9.82
N PRO A 73 22.42 0.33 9.11
CA PRO A 73 21.98 0.51 7.71
C PRO A 73 22.96 -0.11 6.71
N THR A 74 22.41 -0.70 5.64
CA THR A 74 23.20 -1.06 4.47
C THR A 74 23.37 0.17 3.58
N ASN A 75 24.49 0.25 2.84
CA ASN A 75 24.73 1.35 1.90
C ASN A 75 24.06 1.03 0.56
N GLY A 76 23.31 2.00 0.02
CA GLY A 76 22.81 1.92 -1.34
C GLY A 76 23.90 2.15 -2.38
N ASP A 77 23.67 1.66 -3.60
CA ASP A 77 24.51 1.89 -4.77
C ASP A 77 23.64 2.34 -5.96
N ALA A 78 23.69 3.64 -6.26
CA ALA A 78 22.97 4.25 -7.37
C ALA A 78 23.56 3.89 -8.75
N ASN A 79 24.75 3.29 -8.81
CA ASN A 79 25.33 2.79 -10.07
C ASN A 79 25.01 1.32 -10.33
N PHE A 80 24.38 0.64 -9.37
CA PHE A 80 24.02 -0.75 -9.54
C PHE A 80 22.94 -0.87 -10.63
N PRO A 81 23.07 -1.79 -11.59
CA PRO A 81 22.08 -1.95 -12.64
C PRO A 81 20.69 -2.28 -12.10
N THR A 82 19.71 -1.45 -12.42
CA THR A 82 18.30 -1.71 -12.14
C THR A 82 17.54 -2.10 -13.40
N GLY A 83 16.40 -2.77 -13.22
CA GLY A 83 15.48 -3.05 -14.31
C GLY A 83 14.72 -1.80 -14.79
N ILE A 84 13.87 -2.00 -15.80
CA ILE A 84 12.85 -1.04 -16.23
C ILE A 84 11.51 -1.55 -15.72
N ASP A 85 10.69 -0.69 -15.11
CA ASP A 85 9.28 -1.00 -14.80
C ASP A 85 8.46 -0.94 -16.10
N PRO A 86 7.95 -2.07 -16.60
CA PRO A 86 7.21 -2.09 -17.86
C PRO A 86 5.74 -1.66 -17.71
N THR A 87 5.22 -1.50 -16.49
CA THR A 87 3.78 -1.36 -16.22
C THR A 87 3.34 0.07 -15.90
N TRP A 88 4.25 0.92 -15.41
CA TRP A 88 3.92 2.28 -14.97
C TRP A 88 3.18 3.11 -16.02
N ASN A 89 3.65 3.12 -17.27
CA ASN A 89 3.06 3.99 -18.31
C ASN A 89 1.61 3.60 -18.62
N GLU A 90 1.31 2.30 -18.63
CA GLU A 90 -0.05 1.78 -18.83
C GLU A 90 -0.95 2.16 -17.65
N LEU A 91 -0.52 1.88 -16.42
CA LEU A 91 -1.27 2.21 -15.20
C LEU A 91 -1.51 3.72 -15.08
N LYS A 92 -0.48 4.53 -15.33
CA LYS A 92 -0.58 6.00 -15.31
C LYS A 92 -1.56 6.52 -16.34
N SER A 93 -1.56 5.95 -17.55
CA SER A 93 -2.51 6.35 -18.60
C SER A 93 -3.96 6.01 -18.26
N ALA A 94 -4.19 4.90 -17.55
CA ALA A 94 -5.53 4.46 -17.19
C ALA A 94 -6.07 5.15 -15.93
N TYR A 95 -5.21 5.37 -14.92
CA TYR A 95 -5.64 5.70 -13.56
C TYR A 95 -5.00 6.98 -12.98
N GLY A 96 -4.11 7.63 -13.72
CA GLY A 96 -3.35 8.77 -13.22
C GLY A 96 -2.13 8.35 -12.40
N SER A 97 -1.50 9.30 -11.72
CA SER A 97 -0.17 9.09 -11.11
C SER A 97 -0.22 8.86 -9.60
N THR A 98 -1.22 8.12 -9.12
CA THR A 98 -1.35 7.72 -7.70
C THR A 98 -1.42 6.21 -7.62
N LEU A 99 -0.78 5.62 -6.61
CA LEU A 99 -0.89 4.18 -6.40
C LEU A 99 -2.18 3.86 -5.64
N TYR A 100 -3.04 3.03 -6.22
CA TYR A 100 -4.25 2.52 -5.57
C TYR A 100 -3.97 1.16 -4.93
N GLN A 101 -3.25 1.19 -3.81
CA GLN A 101 -2.85 0.00 -3.06
C GLN A 101 -2.90 0.29 -1.55
N MET A 102 -3.30 -0.70 -0.76
CA MET A 102 -3.25 -0.56 0.71
C MET A 102 -1.80 -0.48 1.18
N HIS A 103 -1.50 0.49 2.05
CA HIS A 103 -0.33 0.36 2.91
C HIS A 103 -0.53 -0.81 3.90
N TRP A 104 0.55 -1.38 4.41
CA TRP A 104 0.47 -2.67 5.10
C TRP A 104 0.11 -2.57 6.58
N LEU A 105 0.44 -1.44 7.25
CA LEU A 105 0.29 -1.26 8.70
C LEU A 105 -0.23 0.14 9.04
N MET A 106 -1.11 0.27 10.02
CA MET A 106 -1.60 1.55 10.52
C MET A 106 -1.67 1.56 12.04
N ASP A 107 -1.28 2.67 12.65
CA ASP A 107 -1.55 2.96 14.06
C ASP A 107 -2.89 3.68 14.20
N VAL A 108 -3.93 2.93 14.57
CA VAL A 108 -5.33 3.42 14.55
C VAL A 108 -5.59 4.50 15.59
N ASP A 109 -4.94 4.37 16.75
CA ASP A 109 -5.18 5.21 17.92
C ASP A 109 -4.04 6.21 18.17
N ASN A 110 -3.15 6.38 17.20
CA ASN A 110 -1.97 7.25 17.30
C ASN A 110 -1.15 6.98 18.57
N TRP A 111 -0.95 5.69 18.87
CA TRP A 111 -0.23 5.24 20.06
C TRP A 111 1.25 5.60 20.03
N TYR A 112 1.88 5.60 18.85
CA TYR A 112 3.29 5.97 18.69
C TYR A 112 3.53 7.50 18.70
N GLY A 113 2.47 8.30 18.61
CA GLY A 113 2.54 9.77 18.51
C GLY A 113 2.73 10.29 17.09
#